data_AF-A0A959GTR4-F1
#
_entry.id   AF-A0A959GTR4-F1
#
_cell.length_a   1.000
_cell.length_b   1.000
_cell.length_c   1.000
_cell.angle_alpha   90.00
_cell.angle_beta   90.00
_cell.angle_gamma   90.00
#
_symmetry.space_group_name_H-M   'P 1'
#
loop_
_entity.id
_entity.type
_entity.pdbx_description
1 polymer ?
#
loop_
_entity_poly.entity_id
_entity_poly.type
_entity_poly.pdbx_seq_one_letter_code
_entity_poly.pdbx_strand_id
1 'polypeptide(L)'
;MKNLAILFYRFSPYLQANLQSGFSFHSNDTRVVVQQEDGRQILPRAFGNELNLIAKPMPHLLAQAGIWHLHLGQEFVYVGDGGGVEPSGETSRLAASLSIRLQPASWLNADADFNYAFPRAKGVPDAEAYIPLAPTFTSTGGLTASFPGGRSGSARYRYLGPRPANVDNSLKAEGYFLIDAAISYAFPKLELGIGVQNLLDTEFFHPKYSFHETDLKSF
;
A
#
# COMPACT_ATOMS: atom_id res chain seq x y z
N MET A 1 2.17 21.92 16.04
CA MET A 1 1.54 21.67 14.71
C MET A 1 0.03 21.59 14.93
N LYS A 2 -0.75 22.46 14.28
CA LYS A 2 -2.14 22.79 14.72
C LYS A 2 -3.27 22.45 13.73
N ASN A 3 -3.00 21.89 12.55
CA ASN A 3 -4.01 21.84 11.48
C ASN A 3 -4.28 20.40 11.04
N LEU A 4 -4.99 19.65 11.88
CA LEU A 4 -5.71 18.43 11.51
C LEU A 4 -7.20 18.70 11.76
N ALA A 5 -7.99 18.72 10.70
CA ALA A 5 -9.43 18.82 10.78
C ALA A 5 -10.03 17.45 10.48
N ILE A 6 -10.84 16.94 11.40
CA ILE A 6 -11.59 15.70 11.24
C ILE A 6 -13.07 16.03 11.45
N LEU A 7 -13.88 15.70 10.46
CA LEU A 7 -15.34 15.74 10.55
C LEU A 7 -15.87 14.33 10.33
N PHE A 8 -16.78 13.89 11.18
CA PHE A 8 -17.54 12.67 10.95
C PHE A 8 -19.03 12.99 10.97
N TYR A 9 -19.78 12.35 10.08
CA TYR A 9 -21.23 12.47 10.03
C TYR A 9 -21.84 11.08 9.87
N ARG A 10 -22.73 10.72 10.80
CA ARG A 10 -23.44 9.45 10.79
C ARG A 10 -24.84 9.66 10.23
N PHE A 11 -25.07 9.20 9.00
CA PHE A 11 -26.39 9.26 8.34
C PHE A 11 -27.38 8.28 8.98
N SER A 12 -26.88 7.12 9.43
CA SER A 12 -27.67 6.08 10.10
C SER A 12 -26.76 5.17 10.93
N PRO A 13 -27.29 4.22 11.73
CA PRO A 13 -26.47 3.20 12.40
C PRO A 13 -25.61 2.35 11.44
N TYR A 14 -25.90 2.38 10.14
CA TYR A 14 -25.26 1.56 9.10
C TYR A 14 -24.44 2.36 8.10
N LEU A 15 -24.44 3.70 8.16
CA LEU A 15 -23.76 4.55 7.19
C LEU A 15 -23.15 5.79 7.86
N GLN A 16 -21.85 5.97 7.66
CA GLN A 16 -21.08 7.09 8.18
C GLN A 16 -20.13 7.63 7.11
N ALA A 17 -19.95 8.94 7.04
CA ALA A 17 -18.87 9.57 6.29
C ALA A 17 -17.86 10.23 7.23
N ASN A 18 -16.59 10.20 6.83
CA ASN A 18 -15.50 10.90 7.51
C ASN A 18 -14.75 11.76 6.49
N LEU A 19 -14.51 13.02 6.83
CA LEU A 19 -13.66 13.94 6.09
C LEU A 19 -12.46 14.31 6.96
N GLN A 20 -11.25 14.13 6.43
CA GLN A 20 -10.01 14.46 7.10
C GLN A 20 -9.16 15.37 6.21
N SER A 21 -8.54 16.39 6.79
CA SER A 21 -7.61 17.26 6.09
C SER A 21 -6.51 17.73 7.05
N GLY A 22 -5.26 17.70 6.60
CA GLY A 22 -4.18 18.19 7.45
C GLY A 22 -2.80 18.16 6.81
N PHE A 23 -1.86 18.75 7.54
CA PHE A 23 -0.45 18.77 7.19
C PHE A 23 0.35 17.83 8.08
N SER A 24 1.35 17.17 7.51
CA SER A 24 2.35 16.40 8.22
C SER A 24 3.75 16.70 7.67
N PHE A 25 4.77 16.08 8.26
CA PHE A 25 6.15 16.13 7.78
C PHE A 25 6.69 14.69 7.76
N HIS A 26 7.58 14.38 6.85
CA HIS A 26 8.34 13.13 6.89
C HIS A 26 9.83 13.41 7.05
N SER A 27 10.56 12.53 7.73
CA SER A 27 12.02 12.58 7.75
C SER A 27 12.58 11.89 6.50
N ASN A 28 13.66 12.44 5.97
CA ASN A 28 14.38 11.84 4.84
C ASN A 28 15.30 10.70 5.30
N ASP A 29 15.79 9.89 4.35
CA ASP A 29 16.77 8.83 4.62
C ASP A 29 18.01 9.43 5.30
N THR A 30 18.39 8.87 6.45
CA THR A 30 19.46 9.41 7.30
C THR A 30 20.81 9.45 6.59
N ARG A 31 21.06 8.55 5.63
CA ARG A 31 22.30 8.55 4.83
C ARG A 31 22.37 9.77 3.92
N VAL A 32 21.24 10.19 3.35
CA VAL A 32 21.14 11.38 2.51
C VAL A 32 21.22 12.65 3.37
N VAL A 33 20.57 12.65 4.53
CA VAL A 33 20.55 13.80 5.45
C VAL A 33 21.94 14.10 6.04
N VAL A 34 22.68 13.08 6.47
CA VAL A 34 24.00 13.26 7.12
C VAL A 34 25.08 13.68 6.12
N GLN A 35 24.91 13.36 4.83
CA GLN A 35 25.86 13.73 3.77
C GLN A 35 25.62 15.14 3.22
N GLN A 36 24.51 15.80 3.54
CA GLN A 36 24.25 17.17 3.12
C GLN A 36 25.03 18.16 3.98
N GLU A 37 25.98 18.89 3.39
CA GLU A 37 26.79 19.89 4.08
C GLU A 37 25.97 21.06 4.69
N ASP A 38 24.77 21.33 4.16
CA ASP A 38 23.93 22.47 4.55
C ASP A 38 22.64 22.09 5.32
N GLY A 39 22.33 20.80 5.49
CA GLY A 39 21.20 20.30 6.26
C GLY A 39 19.82 20.80 5.81
N ARG A 40 19.66 21.20 4.54
CA ARG A 40 18.41 21.77 4.02
C ARG A 40 17.46 20.68 3.51
N GLN A 41 16.15 20.91 3.66
CA GLN A 41 15.05 20.01 3.22
C GLN A 41 14.93 18.66 3.97
N ILE A 42 15.48 18.55 5.18
CA ILE A 42 15.43 17.32 6.01
C ILE A 42 14.04 16.90 6.52
N LEU A 43 13.07 17.82 6.49
CA LEU A 43 11.68 17.61 6.92
C LEU A 43 10.71 18.18 5.88
N PRO A 44 10.53 17.51 4.72
CA PRO A 44 9.58 17.95 3.73
C PRO A 44 8.15 17.87 4.26
N ARG A 45 7.34 18.86 3.85
CA ARG A 45 5.93 18.95 4.25
C ARG A 45 5.08 18.06 3.37
N ALA A 46 4.09 17.41 3.98
CA ALA A 46 3.03 16.68 3.30
C ALA A 46 1.67 17.34 3.61
N PHE A 47 0.77 17.35 2.64
CA PHE A 47 -0.61 17.80 2.79
C PHE A 47 -1.58 16.75 2.27
N GLY A 48 -2.51 16.32 3.11
CA GLY A 48 -3.44 15.24 2.81
C GLY A 48 -4.90 15.67 2.99
N ASN A 49 -5.77 15.18 2.11
CA ASN A 49 -7.22 15.24 2.26
C ASN A 49 -7.80 13.88 1.96
N GLU A 50 -8.81 13.47 2.72
CA GLU A 50 -9.43 12.17 2.59
C GLU A 50 -10.92 12.26 2.91
N LEU A 51 -11.74 11.70 2.03
CA LEU A 51 -13.16 11.49 2.25
C LEU A 51 -13.43 9.99 2.22
N ASN A 52 -13.99 9.48 3.31
CA ASN A 52 -14.37 8.09 3.47
C ASN A 52 -15.88 7.95 3.66
N LEU A 53 -16.42 6.86 3.12
CA LEU A 53 -17.75 6.35 3.41
C LEU A 53 -17.61 4.96 4.01
N ILE A 54 -18.15 4.75 5.21
CA ILE A 54 -18.17 3.47 5.92
C ILE A 54 -19.62 3.00 5.96
N ALA A 55 -19.87 1.82 5.41
CA ALA A 55 -21.17 1.21 5.29
C ALA A 55 -21.19 -0.19 5.91
N LYS A 56 -22.28 -0.49 6.62
CA LYS A 56 -22.62 -1.82 7.13
C LYS A 56 -23.93 -2.31 6.49
N PRO A 57 -23.94 -2.65 5.18
CA PRO A 57 -25.16 -2.96 4.44
C PRO A 57 -25.87 -4.23 4.93
N MET A 58 -25.16 -5.12 5.64
CA MET A 58 -25.71 -6.30 6.30
C MET A 58 -24.89 -6.62 7.57
N PRO A 59 -25.41 -7.41 8.53
CA PRO A 59 -24.78 -7.61 9.85
C PRO A 59 -23.31 -8.06 9.84
N HIS A 60 -22.91 -8.80 8.82
CA HIS A 60 -21.60 -9.43 8.70
C HIS A 60 -20.72 -8.82 7.61
N LEU A 61 -21.11 -7.68 7.03
CA LEU A 61 -20.36 -6.99 5.99
C LEU A 61 -20.08 -5.55 6.42
N LEU A 62 -18.80 -5.21 6.48
CA LEU A 62 -18.32 -3.83 6.60
C LEU A 62 -17.59 -3.47 5.31
N ALA A 63 -18.03 -2.40 4.66
CA ALA A 63 -17.38 -1.84 3.50
C ALA A 63 -16.95 -0.40 3.79
N GLN A 64 -15.76 -0.03 3.36
CA GLN A 64 -15.25 1.33 3.43
C GLN A 64 -14.75 1.71 2.04
N ALA A 65 -15.28 2.80 1.49
CA ALA A 65 -14.78 3.39 0.25
C ALA A 65 -14.21 4.77 0.54
N GLY A 66 -13.08 5.10 -0.05
CA GLY A 66 -12.40 6.36 0.17
C GLY A 66 -11.92 6.99 -1.12
N ILE A 67 -11.88 8.31 -1.14
CA ILE A 67 -11.06 9.09 -2.08
C ILE A 67 -10.10 9.95 -1.27
N TRP A 68 -8.85 10.04 -1.72
CA TRP A 68 -7.85 10.82 -1.03
C TRP A 68 -6.89 11.50 -2.01
N HIS A 69 -6.38 12.63 -1.56
CA HIS A 69 -5.35 13.39 -2.23
C HIS A 69 -4.20 13.62 -1.27
N LEU A 70 -2.99 13.29 -1.69
CA LEU A 70 -1.76 13.55 -0.95
C LEU A 70 -0.82 14.37 -1.82
N HIS A 71 -0.28 15.44 -1.28
CA HIS A 71 0.78 16.23 -1.89
C HIS A 71 2.01 16.18 -0.98
N LEU A 72 3.17 15.86 -1.56
CA LEU A 72 4.46 15.81 -0.87
C LEU A 72 5.36 16.91 -1.42
N GLY A 73 5.99 17.65 -0.52
CA GLY A 73 6.98 18.68 -0.87
C GLY A 73 8.29 18.10 -1.40
N GLN A 74 8.53 16.80 -1.20
CA GLN A 74 9.68 16.06 -1.73
C GLN A 74 9.37 14.56 -1.71
N GLU A 75 9.78 13.86 -2.75
CA GLU A 75 9.67 12.40 -2.86
C GLU A 75 11.06 11.78 -2.92
N PHE A 76 11.23 10.58 -2.38
CA PHE A 76 12.46 9.80 -2.61
C PHE A 76 12.19 8.71 -3.63
N VAL A 77 12.98 8.69 -4.69
CA VAL A 77 12.95 7.65 -5.71
C VAL A 77 14.11 6.70 -5.49
N TYR A 78 13.86 5.40 -5.64
CA TYR A 78 14.90 4.39 -5.56
C TYR A 78 15.68 4.35 -6.87
N VAL A 79 17.00 4.46 -6.77
CA VAL A 79 17.91 4.37 -7.92
C VAL A 79 18.60 3.02 -7.88
N GLY A 80 18.21 2.14 -8.80
CA GLY A 80 18.69 0.75 -8.85
C GLY A 80 20.20 0.64 -9.00
N ASP A 81 20.78 1.42 -9.91
CA ASP A 81 22.21 1.36 -10.22
C ASP A 81 23.11 1.86 -9.08
N GLY A 82 22.58 2.75 -8.23
CA GLY A 82 23.29 3.33 -7.08
C GLY A 82 23.03 2.61 -5.74
N GLY A 83 22.12 1.62 -5.70
CA GLY A 83 21.74 0.93 -4.47
C GLY A 83 21.15 1.85 -3.39
N GLY A 84 20.61 3.01 -3.78
CA GLY A 84 20.27 4.12 -2.90
C GLY A 84 18.92 4.76 -3.21
N VAL A 85 18.54 5.74 -2.39
CA VAL A 85 17.38 6.60 -2.64
C VAL A 85 17.87 8.01 -2.86
N GLU A 86 17.27 8.70 -3.83
CA GLU A 86 17.61 10.07 -4.15
C GLU A 86 16.41 11.00 -3.94
N PRO A 87 16.63 12.22 -3.42
CA PRO A 87 15.58 13.22 -3.36
C PRO A 87 15.16 13.61 -4.77
N SER A 88 13.86 13.66 -5.00
CA SER A 88 13.23 14.16 -6.22
C SER A 88 12.29 15.33 -5.90
N GLY A 89 11.65 15.87 -6.93
CA GLY A 89 10.76 17.02 -6.79
C GLY A 89 9.48 16.74 -5.98
N GLU A 90 8.60 17.73 -5.97
CA GLU A 90 7.28 17.62 -5.36
C GLU A 90 6.42 16.58 -6.09
N THR A 91 5.55 15.90 -5.35
CA THR A 91 4.64 14.89 -5.92
C THR A 91 3.21 15.06 -5.44
N SER A 92 2.29 14.47 -6.18
CA SER A 92 0.87 14.39 -5.81
C SER A 92 0.32 13.02 -6.16
N ARG A 93 -0.57 12.52 -5.33
CA ARG A 93 -1.32 11.28 -5.53
C ARG A 93 -2.79 11.60 -5.33
N LEU A 94 -3.58 11.44 -6.39
CA LEU A 94 -5.03 11.33 -6.28
C LEU A 94 -5.37 9.85 -6.32
N ALA A 95 -6.21 9.38 -5.40
CA ALA A 95 -6.44 7.96 -5.25
C ALA A 95 -7.82 7.63 -4.72
N ALA A 96 -8.24 6.40 -4.97
CA ALA A 96 -9.44 5.78 -4.45
C ALA A 96 -9.08 4.45 -3.78
N SER A 97 -9.79 4.14 -2.70
CA SER A 97 -9.65 2.89 -1.96
C SER A 97 -11.00 2.24 -1.71
N LEU A 98 -11.00 0.92 -1.63
CA LEU A 98 -12.13 0.11 -1.22
C LEU A 98 -11.65 -1.00 -0.31
N SER A 99 -12.20 -1.07 0.89
CA SER A 99 -11.92 -2.07 1.91
C SER A 99 -13.21 -2.82 2.24
N ILE A 100 -13.14 -4.14 2.22
CA ILE A 100 -14.25 -5.05 2.49
C ILE A 100 -13.83 -6.00 3.61
N ARG A 101 -14.68 -6.16 4.62
CA ARG A 101 -14.57 -7.16 5.68
C ARG A 101 -15.90 -7.91 5.73
N LEU A 102 -15.87 -9.22 5.51
CA LEU A 102 -17.05 -10.07 5.42
C LEU A 102 -16.87 -11.30 6.31
N GLN A 103 -17.90 -11.64 7.09
CA GLN A 103 -17.95 -12.88 7.86
C GLN A 103 -19.11 -13.75 7.36
N PRO A 104 -18.95 -14.52 6.28
CA PRO A 104 -20.05 -15.27 5.69
C PRO A 104 -20.55 -16.43 6.58
N ALA A 105 -19.71 -16.90 7.51
CA ALA A 105 -20.07 -17.91 8.51
C ALA A 105 -19.33 -17.61 9.83
N SER A 106 -19.81 -18.13 10.95
CA SER A 106 -19.17 -17.92 12.26
C SER A 106 -17.71 -18.38 12.32
N TRP A 107 -17.35 -19.36 11.49
CA TRP A 107 -16.00 -19.93 11.37
C TRP A 107 -15.17 -19.34 10.22
N LEU A 108 -15.71 -18.45 9.38
CA LEU A 108 -15.04 -17.96 8.17
C LEU A 108 -15.05 -16.43 8.13
N ASN A 109 -13.89 -15.83 7.97
CA ASN A 109 -13.70 -14.43 7.68
C ASN A 109 -13.08 -14.27 6.29
N ALA A 110 -13.53 -13.26 5.56
CA ALA A 110 -13.00 -12.84 4.28
C ALA A 110 -12.72 -11.33 4.31
N ASP A 111 -11.62 -10.92 3.72
CA ASP A 111 -11.29 -9.51 3.57
C ASP A 111 -10.63 -9.24 2.22
N ALA A 112 -10.82 -8.02 1.74
CA ALA A 112 -10.16 -7.52 0.56
C ALA A 112 -10.00 -6.00 0.67
N ASP A 113 -8.85 -5.52 0.24
CA ASP A 113 -8.51 -4.11 0.10
C ASP A 113 -8.05 -3.88 -1.34
N PHE A 114 -8.51 -2.78 -1.94
CA PHE A 114 -8.18 -2.35 -3.28
C PHE A 114 -7.78 -0.89 -3.22
N ASN A 115 -6.66 -0.53 -3.83
CA ASN A 115 -6.18 0.84 -3.89
C ASN A 115 -5.80 1.16 -5.32
N TYR A 116 -6.33 2.26 -5.84
CA TYR A 116 -5.95 2.81 -7.13
C TYR A 116 -5.45 4.23 -6.92
N ALA A 117 -4.22 4.49 -7.34
CA ALA A 117 -3.57 5.78 -7.20
C ALA A 117 -3.07 6.28 -8.55
N PHE A 118 -3.15 7.59 -8.73
CA PHE A 118 -2.60 8.32 -9.85
C PHE A 118 -1.43 9.20 -9.36
N PRO A 119 -0.23 8.62 -9.16
CA PRO A 119 0.96 9.33 -8.72
C PRO A 119 1.54 10.21 -9.85
N ARG A 120 1.81 11.47 -9.55
CA ARG A 120 2.41 12.43 -10.48
C ARG A 120 3.48 13.31 -9.83
N ALA A 121 4.59 13.49 -10.52
CA ALA A 121 5.56 14.55 -10.22
C ALA A 121 4.97 15.92 -10.56
N LYS A 122 5.42 16.96 -9.87
CA LYS A 122 5.03 18.36 -10.09
C LYS A 122 6.19 19.16 -10.67
N GLY A 123 5.87 20.24 -11.38
CA GLY A 123 6.88 21.13 -11.98
C GLY A 123 7.55 20.59 -13.24
N VAL A 124 7.09 19.47 -13.78
CA VAL A 124 7.56 18.85 -15.02
C VAL A 124 6.40 18.73 -16.04
N PRO A 125 6.70 18.58 -17.35
CA PRO A 125 5.66 18.30 -18.34
C PRO A 125 4.84 17.05 -17.99
N ASP A 126 3.53 17.06 -18.27
CA ASP A 126 2.63 15.94 -17.90
C ASP A 126 3.07 14.60 -18.53
N ALA A 127 3.64 14.66 -19.73
CA ALA A 127 4.21 13.50 -20.42
C ALA A 127 5.37 12.84 -19.65
N GLU A 128 6.07 13.58 -18.79
CA GLU A 128 7.21 13.15 -17.99
C GLU A 128 6.89 13.13 -16.48
N ALA A 129 5.61 13.24 -16.13
CA ALA A 129 5.19 13.38 -14.75
C ALA A 129 4.97 12.03 -14.04
N TYR A 130 5.37 10.89 -14.62
CA TYR A 130 5.22 9.60 -13.93
C TYR A 130 6.30 9.45 -12.85
N ILE A 131 5.94 8.79 -11.75
CA ILE A 131 6.89 8.46 -10.68
C ILE A 131 7.34 7.00 -10.88
N PRO A 132 8.62 6.76 -11.19
CA PRO A 132 9.14 5.40 -11.36
C PRO A 132 8.83 4.50 -10.15
N LEU A 133 8.38 3.29 -10.44
CA LEU A 133 8.04 2.23 -9.49
C LEU A 133 6.94 2.58 -8.47
N ALA A 134 6.33 3.75 -8.56
CA ALA A 134 5.21 4.12 -7.70
C ALA A 134 4.01 3.19 -7.96
N PRO A 135 3.47 2.52 -6.91
CA PRO A 135 2.29 1.69 -7.08
C PRO A 135 1.09 2.48 -7.60
N THR A 136 0.50 1.99 -8.69
CA THR A 136 -0.70 2.56 -9.32
C THR A 136 -1.94 1.80 -8.91
N PHE A 137 -1.84 0.47 -8.78
CA PHE A 137 -2.90 -0.37 -8.28
C PHE A 137 -2.34 -1.47 -7.38
N THR A 138 -2.94 -1.62 -6.19
CA THR A 138 -2.60 -2.69 -5.26
C THR A 138 -3.88 -3.34 -4.76
N SER A 139 -3.79 -4.64 -4.47
CA SER A 139 -4.84 -5.32 -3.74
C SER A 139 -4.25 -6.34 -2.78
N THR A 140 -4.86 -6.46 -1.61
CA THR A 140 -4.55 -7.50 -0.63
C THR A 140 -5.85 -8.07 -0.11
N GLY A 141 -5.84 -9.31 0.31
CA GLY A 141 -7.02 -9.89 0.93
C GLY A 141 -6.79 -11.34 1.30
N GLY A 142 -7.86 -12.00 1.70
CA GLY A 142 -7.79 -13.42 1.96
C GLY A 142 -8.96 -13.98 2.72
N LEU A 143 -8.79 -15.23 3.10
CA LEU A 143 -9.73 -16.01 3.89
C LEU A 143 -9.03 -16.46 5.17
N THR A 144 -9.75 -16.40 6.29
CA THR A 144 -9.35 -17.03 7.56
C THR A 144 -10.48 -17.92 8.04
N ALA A 145 -10.22 -19.21 8.15
CA ALA A 145 -11.13 -20.18 8.72
C ALA A 145 -10.66 -20.56 10.13
N SER A 146 -11.57 -20.54 11.10
CA SER A 146 -11.32 -20.93 12.49
C SER A 146 -12.48 -21.79 12.97
N PHE A 147 -12.21 -23.07 13.19
CA PHE A 147 -13.22 -24.04 13.56
C PHE A 147 -13.22 -24.32 15.07
N PRO A 148 -14.39 -24.70 15.63
CA PRO A 148 -14.42 -25.33 16.94
C PRO A 148 -13.47 -26.53 17.01
N GLY A 149 -12.78 -26.70 18.14
CA GLY A 149 -11.79 -27.76 18.34
C GLY A 149 -10.37 -27.44 17.86
N GLY A 150 -10.04 -26.15 17.71
CA GLY A 150 -8.64 -25.67 17.60
C GLY A 150 -8.05 -25.63 16.20
N ARG A 151 -8.77 -26.12 15.17
CA ARG A 151 -8.30 -26.08 13.77
C ARG A 151 -8.47 -24.67 13.19
N SER A 152 -7.41 -24.13 12.60
CA SER A 152 -7.46 -22.87 11.88
C SER A 152 -6.69 -22.96 10.56
N GLY A 153 -7.04 -22.10 9.62
CA GLY A 153 -6.35 -21.98 8.35
C GLY A 153 -6.54 -20.60 7.76
N SER A 154 -5.59 -20.16 6.94
CA SER A 154 -5.68 -18.91 6.22
C SER A 154 -5.04 -19.01 4.84
N ALA A 155 -5.58 -18.25 3.90
CA ALA A 155 -4.97 -18.00 2.60
C ALA A 155 -5.01 -16.49 2.37
N ARG A 156 -3.86 -15.89 2.12
CA ARG A 156 -3.67 -14.46 1.93
C ARG A 156 -3.10 -14.22 0.55
N TYR A 157 -3.65 -13.24 -0.17
CA TYR A 157 -3.08 -12.82 -1.44
C TYR A 157 -2.54 -11.40 -1.36
N ARG A 158 -1.54 -11.12 -2.21
CA ARG A 158 -1.02 -9.79 -2.48
C ARG A 158 -0.88 -9.60 -3.98
N TYR A 159 -1.43 -8.51 -4.48
CA TYR A 159 -1.34 -8.06 -5.85
C TYR A 159 -0.71 -6.67 -5.93
N LEU A 160 0.26 -6.52 -6.82
CA LEU A 160 0.79 -5.24 -7.27
C LEU A 160 0.64 -5.19 -8.78
N GLY A 161 -0.05 -4.17 -9.30
CA GLY A 161 -0.23 -4.00 -10.74
C GLY A 161 1.04 -3.50 -11.45
N PRO A 162 1.07 -3.58 -12.79
CA PRO A 162 2.10 -2.94 -13.60
C PRO A 162 2.15 -1.43 -13.35
N ARG A 163 3.36 -0.88 -13.37
CA ARG A 163 3.61 0.53 -13.03
C ARG A 163 4.78 1.09 -13.84
N PRO A 164 4.88 2.42 -14.01
CA PRO A 164 5.98 3.03 -14.74
C PRO A 164 7.34 2.58 -14.19
N ALA A 165 8.26 2.21 -15.06
CA ALA A 165 9.67 1.99 -14.70
C ALA A 165 10.51 3.27 -14.89
N ASN A 166 10.00 4.24 -15.66
CA ASN A 166 10.63 5.53 -15.94
C ASN A 166 9.60 6.68 -15.94
N VAL A 167 10.10 7.92 -16.06
CA VAL A 167 9.33 9.16 -15.88
C VAL A 167 8.34 9.46 -17.00
N ASP A 168 8.56 8.91 -18.20
CA ASP A 168 7.67 9.05 -19.36
C ASP A 168 6.75 7.84 -19.56
N ASN A 169 6.88 6.81 -18.70
CA ASN A 169 6.12 5.56 -18.75
C ASN A 169 6.22 4.82 -20.10
N SER A 170 7.32 5.02 -20.83
CA SER A 170 7.67 4.21 -22.02
C SER A 170 8.12 2.80 -21.63
N LEU A 171 8.65 2.63 -20.42
CA LEU A 171 8.97 1.34 -19.80
C LEU A 171 8.08 1.09 -18.60
N LYS A 172 7.63 -0.16 -18.42
CA LYS A 172 6.80 -0.57 -17.28
C LYS A 172 7.42 -1.74 -16.55
N ALA A 173 7.44 -1.65 -15.22
CA ALA A 173 7.73 -2.79 -14.37
C ALA A 173 6.48 -3.68 -14.30
N GLU A 174 6.69 -4.99 -14.45
CA GLU A 174 5.62 -5.96 -14.35
C GLU A 174 4.99 -5.98 -12.96
N GLY A 175 3.71 -6.34 -12.93
CA GLY A 175 2.99 -6.62 -11.70
C GLY A 175 3.26 -8.05 -11.23
N TYR A 176 2.81 -8.38 -10.02
CA TYR A 176 2.89 -9.74 -9.50
C TYR A 176 1.70 -10.06 -8.61
N PHE A 177 1.43 -11.36 -8.47
CA PHE A 177 0.41 -11.90 -7.60
C PHE A 177 1.00 -13.05 -6.77
N LEU A 178 0.94 -12.90 -5.45
CA LEU A 178 1.45 -13.87 -4.49
C LEU A 178 0.30 -14.39 -3.64
N ILE A 179 0.35 -15.68 -3.33
CA ILE A 179 -0.52 -16.32 -2.33
C ILE A 179 0.35 -16.93 -1.25
N ASP A 180 0.04 -16.63 -0.01
CA ASP A 180 0.58 -17.31 1.17
C ASP A 180 -0.55 -18.10 1.84
N ALA A 181 -0.25 -19.29 2.35
CA ALA A 181 -1.22 -20.12 3.05
C ALA A 181 -0.64 -20.65 4.36
N ALA A 182 -1.49 -20.80 5.37
CA ALA A 182 -1.11 -21.39 6.64
C ALA A 182 -2.25 -22.22 7.22
N ILE A 183 -1.89 -23.27 7.95
CA ILE A 183 -2.80 -24.08 8.75
C ILE A 183 -2.23 -24.22 10.16
N SER A 184 -3.11 -24.24 11.17
CA SER A 184 -2.70 -24.48 12.55
C SER A 184 -3.72 -25.31 13.33
N TYR A 185 -3.25 -25.93 14.41
CA TYR A 185 -4.04 -26.67 15.36
C TYR A 185 -3.66 -26.28 16.79
N ALA A 186 -4.62 -25.75 17.53
CA ALA A 186 -4.49 -25.38 18.94
C ALA A 186 -4.91 -26.54 19.86
N PHE A 187 -3.95 -27.06 20.61
CA PHE A 187 -4.15 -27.89 21.80
C PHE A 187 -4.32 -26.98 23.04
N PRO A 188 -4.79 -27.51 24.19
CA PRO A 188 -5.05 -26.69 25.39
C PRO A 188 -3.86 -25.86 25.94
N LYS A 189 -2.62 -26.25 25.63
CA LYS A 189 -1.39 -25.59 26.11
C LYS A 189 -0.37 -25.27 25.01
N LEU A 190 -0.68 -25.59 23.76
CA LEU A 190 0.27 -25.57 22.64
C LEU A 190 -0.49 -25.33 21.33
N GLU A 191 0.06 -24.52 20.43
CA GLU A 191 -0.42 -24.42 19.06
C GLU A 191 0.70 -24.84 18.10
N LEU A 192 0.37 -25.67 17.12
CA LEU A 192 1.28 -26.07 16.05
C LEU A 192 0.74 -25.56 14.72
N GLY A 193 1.60 -25.01 13.88
CA GLY A 193 1.20 -24.50 12.56
C GLY A 193 2.28 -24.68 11.51
N ILE A 194 1.84 -24.74 10.25
CA ILE A 194 2.67 -24.81 9.07
C ILE A 194 2.21 -23.71 8.12
N GLY A 195 3.15 -22.95 7.58
CA GLY A 195 2.90 -21.91 6.59
C GLY A 195 3.76 -22.13 5.34
N VAL A 196 3.19 -21.80 4.18
CA VAL A 196 3.87 -21.78 2.88
C VAL A 196 3.70 -20.37 2.32
N GLN A 197 4.82 -19.73 1.99
CA GLN A 197 4.85 -18.43 1.32
C GLN A 197 5.05 -18.62 -0.17
N ASN A 198 4.52 -17.71 -0.98
CA ASN A 198 4.56 -17.81 -2.44
C ASN A 198 4.13 -19.19 -2.94
N LEU A 199 2.96 -19.64 -2.51
CA LEU A 199 2.40 -20.96 -2.79
C LEU A 199 2.33 -21.30 -4.28
N LEU A 200 2.23 -20.27 -5.13
CA LEU A 200 2.17 -20.41 -6.59
C LEU A 200 3.55 -20.46 -7.26
N ASP A 201 4.62 -20.33 -6.49
CA ASP A 201 6.00 -20.22 -6.99
C ASP A 201 6.14 -19.11 -8.04
N THR A 202 5.45 -17.99 -7.82
CA THR A 202 5.49 -16.85 -8.74
C THR A 202 6.88 -16.23 -8.71
N GLU A 203 7.54 -16.14 -9.86
CA GLU A 203 8.72 -15.31 -10.04
C GLU A 203 8.31 -13.84 -10.08
N PHE A 204 8.98 -12.98 -9.31
CA PHE A 204 8.67 -11.54 -9.31
C PHE A 204 9.88 -10.68 -8.99
N PHE A 205 9.94 -9.51 -9.64
CA PHE A 205 10.97 -8.51 -9.38
C PHE A 205 10.65 -7.70 -8.12
N HIS A 206 11.53 -7.78 -7.12
CA HIS A 206 11.48 -6.93 -5.94
C HIS A 206 12.72 -6.00 -5.92
N PRO A 207 12.55 -4.66 -5.99
CA PRO A 207 13.67 -3.72 -6.11
C PRO A 207 14.72 -3.87 -5.00
N LYS A 208 14.31 -4.31 -3.80
CA LYS A 208 15.21 -4.47 -2.64
C LYS A 208 16.07 -5.75 -2.64
N TYR A 209 15.67 -6.80 -3.37
CA TYR A 209 16.30 -8.13 -3.27
C TYR A 209 17.03 -8.60 -4.54
N SER A 210 16.90 -7.85 -5.64
CA SER A 210 17.38 -8.27 -6.97
C SER A 210 18.87 -7.94 -7.23
N PHE A 211 19.66 -7.68 -6.18
CA PHE A 211 21.10 -7.35 -6.29
C PHE A 211 22.03 -8.50 -5.93
N HIS A 212 21.50 -9.69 -5.66
CA HIS A 212 22.29 -10.91 -5.71
C HIS A 212 22.12 -11.54 -7.08
N GLU A 213 23.09 -11.22 -7.95
CA GLU A 213 23.50 -11.99 -9.11
C GLU A 213 22.53 -12.04 -10.31
N THR A 214 22.71 -11.10 -11.24
CA THR A 214 22.54 -11.30 -12.70
C THR A 214 21.13 -11.42 -13.30
N ASP A 215 20.09 -10.79 -12.75
CA ASP A 215 18.76 -10.74 -13.40
C ASP A 215 18.47 -9.44 -14.19
N LEU A 216 19.48 -8.60 -14.43
CA LEU A 216 19.36 -7.42 -15.29
C LEU A 216 19.57 -7.72 -16.79
N LYS A 217 19.23 -8.94 -17.24
CA LYS A 217 19.26 -9.30 -18.66
C LYS A 217 17.90 -9.12 -19.33
N SER A 218 17.41 -7.88 -19.33
CA SER A 218 16.61 -7.28 -20.42
C SER A 218 16.00 -5.98 -19.91
N PHE A 219 16.74 -4.90 -20.09
CA PHE A 219 16.18 -3.55 -20.22
C PHE A 219 15.61 -3.36 -21.62
#